data_AF-A0A376L8N1-F1
#
_entry.id   AF-A0A376L8N1-F1
#
_cell.length_a   1.000
_cell.length_b   1.000
_cell.length_c   1.000
_cell.angle_alpha   90.00
_cell.angle_beta   90.00
_cell.angle_gamma   90.00
#
_symmetry.space_group_name_H-M   'P 1'
#
loop_
_entity.id
_entity.type
_entity.pdbx_description
1 polymer ?
#
loop_
_entity_poly.entity_id
_entity_poly.type
_entity_poly.pdbx_seq_one_letter_code
_entity_poly.pdbx_strand_id
1 'polypeptide(L)'
;MLPILKCCHCHRRAERLRKTLPTFLMESGKLCDGSVMDDRGAYCRFVAQMITFSTSGCDSSQVTVTPNPYPITDKRLHDMVVRVDTSSRQPIDSTCRFQYTLNEL
;
A
#
# COMPACT_ATOMS: atom_id res chain seq x y z
N MET A 1 -4.54 8.17 -13.54
CA MET A 1 -5.79 7.49 -13.11
C MET A 1 -5.56 6.98 -11.69
N LEU A 2 -6.03 7.72 -10.67
CA LEU A 2 -5.86 7.35 -9.26
C LEU A 2 -6.84 6.22 -8.88
N PRO A 3 -6.40 5.14 -8.22
CA PRO A 3 -7.32 4.18 -7.65
C PRO A 3 -7.97 4.79 -6.41
N ILE A 4 -9.26 5.11 -6.51
CA ILE A 4 -10.10 5.49 -5.37
C ILE A 4 -10.30 4.20 -4.55
N LEU A 5 -9.50 4.03 -3.50
CA LEU A 5 -9.73 2.99 -2.50
C LEU A 5 -11.01 3.30 -1.73
N LYS A 6 -12.07 2.53 -1.97
CA LYS A 6 -13.26 2.51 -1.12
C LYS A 6 -12.92 1.82 0.20
N CYS A 7 -12.98 2.55 1.31
CA CYS A 7 -12.76 2.02 2.66
C CYS A 7 -13.79 0.93 3.02
N CYS A 8 -13.31 -0.12 3.71
CA CYS A 8 -14.03 -1.33 4.07
C CYS A 8 -15.09 -1.11 5.17
N HIS A 9 -16.26 -1.74 5.01
CA HIS A 9 -17.22 -2.01 6.10
C HIS A 9 -16.54 -2.83 7.22
N CYS A 10 -16.64 -2.38 8.48
CA CYS A 10 -15.96 -3.00 9.62
C CYS A 10 -16.97 -3.61 10.62
N HIS A 11 -16.79 -4.89 10.98
CA HIS A 11 -17.56 -5.61 12.01
C HIS A 11 -16.67 -6.09 13.17
N ARG A 12 -17.21 -6.02 14.39
CA ARG A 12 -16.53 -5.93 15.70
C ARG A 12 -15.63 -7.13 16.09
N ARG A 13 -14.36 -6.86 16.43
CA ARG A 13 -13.61 -7.41 17.59
C ARG A 13 -12.55 -6.38 18.03
N ALA A 14 -12.35 -6.29 19.35
CA ALA A 14 -11.82 -5.11 20.04
C ALA A 14 -10.34 -4.74 19.80
N GLU A 15 -10.08 -3.46 20.07
CA GLU A 15 -8.84 -2.73 20.39
C GLU A 15 -7.88 -2.27 19.28
N ARG A 16 -7.78 -2.94 18.14
CA ARG A 16 -7.13 -2.34 16.95
C ARG A 16 -7.47 -3.12 15.71
N LEU A 17 -8.22 -2.53 14.77
CA LEU A 17 -8.42 -3.16 13.47
C LEU A 17 -7.15 -2.99 12.65
N ARG A 18 -6.61 -4.10 12.12
CA ARG A 18 -5.53 -4.06 11.13
C ARG A 18 -6.06 -4.57 9.79
N LYS A 19 -5.87 -3.79 8.73
CA LYS A 19 -6.09 -4.21 7.36
C LYS A 19 -4.83 -4.02 6.54
N THR A 20 -4.58 -4.97 5.66
CA THR A 20 -3.44 -4.96 4.75
C THR A 20 -3.97 -4.82 3.34
N LEU A 21 -3.46 -3.83 2.62
CA LEU A 21 -3.80 -3.56 1.24
C LEU A 21 -2.54 -3.81 0.40
N PRO A 22 -2.46 -4.93 -0.33
CA PRO A 22 -1.29 -5.23 -1.13
C PRO A 22 -1.22 -4.30 -2.34
N THR A 23 -0.01 -3.87 -2.68
CA THR A 23 0.25 -3.09 -3.89
C THR A 23 1.14 -3.83 -4.86
N PHE A 24 0.88 -3.61 -6.14
CA PHE A 24 1.52 -4.31 -7.25
C PHE A 24 1.99 -3.29 -8.29
N LEU A 25 3.08 -3.60 -8.96
CA LEU A 25 3.51 -2.87 -10.14
C LEU A 25 2.84 -3.45 -11.39
N MET A 26 2.41 -2.58 -12.30
CA MET A 26 1.82 -2.97 -13.57
C MET A 26 2.67 -2.41 -14.71
N GLU A 27 3.00 -3.25 -15.67
CA GLU A 27 3.71 -2.88 -16.89
C GLU A 27 2.81 -3.24 -18.08
N SER A 28 2.44 -2.26 -18.91
CA SER A 28 1.65 -2.50 -20.13
C SER A 28 0.37 -3.31 -19.89
N GLY A 29 -0.31 -3.06 -18.76
CA GLY A 29 -1.53 -3.76 -18.37
C GLY A 29 -1.33 -5.18 -17.82
N LYS A 30 -0.09 -5.64 -17.68
CA LYS A 30 0.26 -6.93 -17.07
C LYS A 30 0.90 -6.73 -15.70
N LEU A 31 0.70 -7.71 -14.82
CA LEU A 31 1.36 -7.74 -13.53
C LEU A 31 2.88 -7.83 -13.75
N CYS A 32 3.61 -6.86 -13.18
CA CYS A 32 5.06 -6.90 -13.11
C CYS A 32 5.45 -7.89 -12.02
N ASP A 33 6.18 -8.94 -12.40
CA ASP A 33 6.54 -10.04 -11.51
C ASP A 33 8.05 -10.06 -11.31
N GLY A 34 8.54 -9.43 -10.24
CA GLY A 34 9.96 -9.34 -9.90
C GLY A 34 10.60 -10.70 -9.54
N SER A 35 9.77 -11.72 -9.29
CA SER A 35 10.23 -13.07 -8.93
C SER A 35 10.69 -13.89 -10.14
N VAL A 36 10.33 -13.47 -11.35
CA VAL A 36 10.76 -14.13 -12.58
C VAL A 36 12.17 -13.68 -12.94
N MET A 37 13.03 -14.63 -13.30
CA MET A 37 14.43 -14.37 -13.66
C MET A 37 14.62 -14.26 -15.18
N ASP A 38 13.77 -13.45 -15.82
CA ASP A 38 13.84 -13.08 -17.23
C ASP A 38 14.01 -11.56 -17.41
N ASP A 39 14.07 -11.07 -18.65
CA ASP A 39 14.25 -9.64 -18.96
C ASP A 39 13.11 -8.78 -18.40
N ARG A 40 11.87 -9.30 -18.42
CA ARG A 40 10.70 -8.60 -17.89
C ARG A 40 10.79 -8.49 -16.37
N GLY A 41 11.17 -9.56 -15.69
CA GLY A 41 11.41 -9.56 -14.25
C GLY A 41 12.59 -8.65 -13.87
N ALA A 42 13.63 -8.57 -14.70
CA ALA A 42 14.72 -7.61 -14.52
C ALA A 42 14.24 -6.17 -14.59
N TYR A 43 13.41 -5.83 -15.58
CA TYR A 43 12.76 -4.53 -15.68
C TYR A 43 11.88 -4.24 -14.45
N CYS A 44 11.08 -5.20 -13.99
CA CYS A 44 10.25 -5.05 -12.79
C CYS A 44 11.09 -4.74 -11.53
N ARG A 45 12.22 -5.44 -11.35
CA ARG A 45 13.14 -5.20 -10.23
C ARG A 45 13.76 -3.81 -10.29
N PHE A 46 14.16 -3.37 -11.49
CA PHE A 46 14.73 -2.04 -11.70
C PHE A 46 13.74 -0.93 -11.33
N VAL A 47 12.50 -1.00 -11.84
CA VAL A 47 11.45 -0.04 -11.50
C VAL A 47 11.12 -0.09 -10.00
N ALA A 48 11.05 -1.27 -9.39
CA ALA A 48 10.79 -1.42 -7.97
C ALA A 48 11.84 -0.72 -7.07
N GLN A 49 13.11 -0.69 -7.48
CA GLN A 49 14.18 0.02 -6.77
C GLN A 49 14.06 1.55 -6.85
N MET A 50 13.46 2.07 -7.92
CA MET A 50 13.31 3.51 -8.15
C MET A 50 12.06 4.11 -7.50
N ILE A 51 11.16 3.27 -6.99
CA ILE A 51 9.92 3.72 -6.38
C ILE A 51 10.14 4.05 -4.90
N THR A 52 9.82 5.28 -4.51
CA THR A 52 9.69 5.67 -3.11
C THR A 52 8.22 5.77 -2.73
N PHE A 53 7.85 5.13 -1.61
CA PHE A 53 6.54 5.30 -1.00
C PHE A 53 6.60 6.33 0.13
N SER A 54 5.68 7.29 0.11
CA SER A 54 5.47 8.23 1.21
C SER A 54 4.00 8.28 1.61
N THR A 55 3.75 8.56 2.89
CA THR A 55 2.41 8.79 3.45
C THR A 55 2.38 10.18 4.06
N SER A 56 1.33 10.95 3.78
CA SER A 56 1.09 12.24 4.44
C SER A 56 0.15 12.11 5.63
N GLY A 57 -0.20 10.88 6.02
CA GLY A 57 -1.11 10.59 7.13
C GLY A 57 -2.58 10.55 6.73
N CYS A 58 -3.43 10.43 7.75
CA CYS A 58 -4.88 10.42 7.66
C CYS A 58 -5.47 11.63 8.39
N ASP A 59 -6.67 12.05 8.01
CA ASP A 59 -7.40 13.15 8.67
C ASP A 59 -7.86 12.82 10.10
N SER A 60 -7.99 11.53 10.46
CA SER A 60 -8.30 11.07 11.80
C SER A 60 -7.07 10.53 12.50
N SER A 61 -6.78 11.02 13.71
CA SER A 61 -5.69 10.51 14.55
C SER A 61 -5.91 9.07 15.04
N GLN A 62 -7.13 8.56 14.94
CA GLN A 62 -7.47 7.16 15.24
C GLN A 62 -7.06 6.22 14.10
N VAL A 63 -6.66 6.74 12.94
CA VAL A 63 -6.25 5.96 11.77
C VAL A 63 -4.80 6.23 11.45
N THR A 64 -4.01 5.18 11.33
CA THR A 64 -2.61 5.26 10.89
C THR A 64 -2.38 4.34 9.71
N VAL A 65 -1.52 4.78 8.78
CA VAL A 65 -1.10 3.98 7.62
C VAL A 65 0.40 3.86 7.64
N THR A 66 0.88 2.64 7.58
CA THR A 66 2.32 2.34 7.53
C THR A 66 2.62 1.46 6.32
N PRO A 67 3.59 1.84 5.48
CA PRO A 67 4.08 0.94 4.44
C PRO A 67 4.85 -0.23 5.04
N ASN A 68 4.75 -1.39 4.42
CA ASN A 68 5.58 -2.55 4.69
C ASN A 68 6.18 -3.03 3.35
N PRO A 69 7.46 -2.72 3.06
CA PRO A 69 8.10 -3.09 1.80
C PRO A 69 8.31 -4.60 1.69
N TYR A 70 8.21 -5.10 0.47
CA TYR A 70 8.64 -6.45 0.12
C TYR A 70 10.00 -6.44 -0.57
N PRO A 71 10.72 -7.57 -0.60
CA PRO A 71 11.91 -7.71 -1.42
C PRO A 71 11.60 -7.39 -2.89
N ILE A 72 12.56 -6.80 -3.61
CA ILE A 72 12.42 -6.47 -5.04
C ILE A 72 12.12 -7.70 -5.92
N THR A 73 12.44 -8.89 -5.43
CA THR A 73 12.16 -10.18 -6.07
C THR A 73 10.75 -10.72 -5.78
N ASP A 74 9.91 -10.01 -5.03
CA ASP A 74 8.50 -10.38 -4.82
C ASP A 74 7.63 -9.81 -5.96
N LYS A 75 6.43 -10.37 -6.12
CA LYS A 75 5.38 -9.84 -7.00
C LYS A 75 4.72 -8.60 -6.40
N ARG A 76 4.71 -8.51 -5.07
CA ARG A 76 4.17 -7.38 -4.32
C ARG A 76 5.27 -6.35 -4.13
N LEU A 77 4.89 -5.09 -4.20
CA LEU A 77 5.82 -3.98 -4.03
C LEU A 77 5.88 -3.57 -2.55
N HIS A 78 4.74 -3.13 -2.01
CA HIS A 78 4.56 -2.80 -0.59
C HIS A 78 3.17 -3.22 -0.14
N ASP A 79 3.01 -3.53 1.14
CA ASP A 79 1.70 -3.54 1.78
C ASP A 79 1.42 -2.18 2.42
N MET A 80 0.23 -1.63 2.20
CA MET A 80 -0.28 -0.56 3.03
C MET A 80 -1.01 -1.16 4.23
N VAL A 81 -0.44 -1.00 5.42
CA VAL A 81 -1.02 -1.49 6.67
C VAL A 81 -1.81 -0.36 7.31
N VAL A 82 -3.14 -0.46 7.23
CA VAL A 82 -4.08 0.47 7.88
C VAL A 82 -4.38 -0.06 9.28
N ARG A 83 -4.19 0.79 10.27
CA ARG A 83 -4.53 0.52 11.67
C ARG A 83 -5.57 1.52 12.13
N VAL A 84 -6.67 1.02 12.68
CA VAL A 84 -7.75 1.83 13.24
C VAL A 84 -7.86 1.53 14.72
N ASP A 85 -7.73 2.56 15.54
CA ASP A 85 -8.03 2.53 16.97
C ASP A 85 -9.54 2.70 17.16
N THR A 86 -10.21 1.66 17.64
CA THR A 86 -11.66 1.67 17.86
C THR A 86 -12.04 1.80 19.34
N SER A 87 -11.10 2.21 20.21
CA SER A 87 -11.30 2.32 21.65
C SER A 87 -12.40 3.32 22.03
N SER A 88 -12.58 4.38 21.23
CA SER A 88 -13.62 5.41 21.40
C SER A 88 -15.05 4.88 21.22
N ARG A 89 -15.21 3.72 20.56
CA ARG A 89 -16.51 3.10 20.19
C ARG A 89 -17.43 4.00 19.37
N GLN A 90 -16.93 5.10 18.83
CA GLN A 90 -17.64 5.97 17.91
C GLN A 90 -17.40 5.53 16.46
N PRO A 91 -18.30 5.86 15.52
CA PRO A 91 -18.01 5.72 14.10
C PRO A 91 -16.74 6.50 13.72
N ILE A 92 -15.87 5.88 12.93
CA ILE A 92 -14.64 6.49 12.43
C ILE A 92 -14.77 6.56 10.92
N ASP A 93 -14.75 7.77 10.38
CA ASP A 93 -14.54 8.03 8.96
C ASP A 93 -13.19 8.71 8.82
N SER A 94 -12.42 8.30 7.81
CA SER A 94 -11.09 8.85 7.60
C SER A 94 -10.59 8.67 6.17
N THR A 95 -9.99 9.72 5.64
CA THR A 95 -9.24 9.73 4.39
C THR A 95 -7.74 9.76 4.65
N CYS A 96 -7.03 8.77 4.11
CA CYS A 96 -5.57 8.70 4.15
C CYS A 96 -4.96 9.05 2.79
N ARG A 97 -3.86 9.79 2.79
CA ARG A 97 -3.15 10.20 1.56
C ARG A 97 -1.76 9.59 1.52
N PHE A 98 -1.43 9.03 0.37
CA PHE A 98 -0.14 8.39 0.07
C PHE A 98 0.31 8.74 -1.34
N GLN A 99 1.62 8.67 -1.57
CA GLN A 99 2.23 8.97 -2.85
C GLN A 99 3.28 7.93 -3.18
N TYR A 100 3.27 7.50 -4.44
CA TYR A 100 4.37 6.79 -5.07
C TYR A 100 5.10 7.77 -5.96
N THR A 101 6.39 7.96 -5.70
CA THR A 101 7.28 8.75 -6.56
C THR A 101 8.21 7.79 -7.28
N LEU A 102 8.25 7.88 -8.60
CA LEU A 102 9.28 7.24 -9.40
C LEU A 102 10.46 8.20 -9.45
N ASN A 103 11.57 7.82 -8.82
CA ASN A 103 12.79 8.59 -8.88
C ASN A 103 13.53 8.19 -10.16
N GLU A 104 13.37 8.97 -11.22
CA GLU A 104 14.21 8.85 -12.41
C GLU A 104 15.64 9.29 -12.06
N LEU A 105 16.62 8.48 -12.43
CA LEU A 105 18.06 8.77 -12.30
C LEU A 105 18.54 9.70 -13.41
#